data_AF-A0A1N7ALK8-F1
#
_entry.id   AF-A0A1N7ALK8-F1
#
_cell.length_a   1.000
_cell.length_b   1.000
_cell.length_c   1.000
_cell.angle_alpha   90.00
_cell.angle_beta   90.00
_cell.angle_gamma   90.00
#
_symmetry.space_group_name_H-M   'P 1'
#
loop_
_entity.id
_entity.type
_entity.pdbx_description
1 polymer ?
#
loop_
_entity_poly.entity_id
_entity_poly.type
_entity_poly.pdbx_seq_one_letter_code
_entity_poly.pdbx_strand_id
1 'polypeptide(L)'
;MADTRVPALSATLVGLGRSLGTFAGVAWLCVVTGTVLARVSDASVTAVPAEWLGISVLAVAFVVTSWLVDGGFDRLGADPSGGLTFVWLAVFFVPLAFLPTRVTLDAVANSAGVLDAAFILATTLFAGWLAFYGGLERLSLAPDDFLQIAVFVVALGAPPAVVAVLADASWLTIDPVAVALALVVQGGACWLGVRMDVP
;
A
#
# COMPACT_ATOMS: atom_id res chain seq x y z
N MET A 1 -29.61 -14.42 31.80
CA MET A 1 -29.25 -13.01 31.52
C MET A 1 -27.80 -12.83 31.04
N ALA A 2 -27.13 -13.87 30.52
CA ALA A 2 -25.74 -13.77 30.05
C ALA A 2 -25.59 -13.68 28.50
N ASP A 3 -26.63 -13.96 27.72
CA ASP A 3 -26.55 -14.05 26.25
C ASP A 3 -26.65 -12.73 25.49
N THR A 4 -27.06 -11.62 26.12
CA THR A 4 -27.25 -10.34 25.40
C THR A 4 -26.01 -9.46 25.36
N ARG A 5 -24.95 -9.79 26.12
CA ARG A 5 -23.73 -8.96 26.20
C ARG A 5 -22.73 -9.23 25.08
N VAL A 6 -22.65 -10.48 24.61
CA VAL A 6 -21.75 -10.89 23.53
C VAL A 6 -22.04 -10.17 22.19
N PRO A 7 -23.31 -10.05 21.73
CA PRO A 7 -23.60 -9.38 20.45
C PRO A 7 -23.37 -7.85 20.49
N ALA A 8 -23.51 -7.19 21.64
CA ALA A 8 -23.25 -5.76 21.77
C ALA A 8 -21.74 -5.43 21.72
N LEU A 9 -20.92 -6.32 22.30
CA LEU A 9 -19.47 -6.13 22.37
C LEU A 9 -18.81 -6.36 21.01
N SER A 10 -19.26 -7.36 20.25
CA SER A 10 -18.79 -7.60 18.88
C SER A 10 -19.12 -6.44 17.93
N ALA A 11 -20.35 -5.91 17.98
CA ALA A 11 -20.75 -4.76 17.17
C ALA A 11 -19.92 -3.51 17.48
N THR A 12 -19.62 -3.28 18.76
CA THR A 12 -18.78 -2.15 19.20
C THR A 12 -17.34 -2.29 18.69
N LEU A 13 -16.76 -3.49 18.78
CA LEU A 13 -15.40 -3.75 18.29
C LEU A 13 -15.29 -3.61 16.78
N VAL A 14 -16.29 -4.09 16.02
CA VAL A 14 -16.35 -3.93 14.57
C VAL A 14 -16.46 -2.46 14.18
N GLY A 15 -17.32 -1.68 14.86
CA GLY A 15 -17.44 -0.24 14.65
C GLY A 15 -16.15 0.53 14.97
N LEU A 16 -15.46 0.14 16.04
CA LEU A 16 -14.16 0.72 16.42
C LEU A 16 -13.08 0.39 15.37
N GLY A 17 -12.98 -0.87 14.95
CA GLY A 17 -12.01 -1.32 13.95
C GLY A 17 -12.19 -0.60 12.61
N ARG A 18 -13.44 -0.46 12.15
CA ARG A 18 -13.79 0.34 10.97
C ARG A 18 -13.34 1.80 11.10
N SER A 19 -13.63 2.42 12.24
CA SER A 19 -13.30 3.84 12.47
C SER A 19 -11.78 4.05 12.55
N LEU A 20 -11.06 3.17 13.24
CA LEU A 20 -9.60 3.19 13.33
C LEU A 20 -8.94 2.97 11.97
N GLY A 21 -9.41 1.99 11.20
CA GLY A 21 -8.90 1.72 9.86
C GLY A 21 -9.14 2.89 8.90
N THR A 22 -10.32 3.50 8.95
CA THR A 22 -10.64 4.70 8.16
C THR A 22 -9.75 5.87 8.56
N PHE A 23 -9.59 6.13 9.85
CA PHE A 23 -8.71 7.18 10.36
C PHE A 23 -7.27 7.01 9.93
N ALA A 24 -6.71 5.81 10.12
CA ALA A 24 -5.35 5.49 9.70
C ALA A 24 -5.19 5.61 8.17
N GLY A 25 -6.20 5.17 7.41
CA GLY A 25 -6.21 5.28 5.96
C GLY A 25 -6.23 6.73 5.46
N VAL A 26 -7.05 7.59 6.06
CA VAL A 26 -7.09 9.01 5.72
C VAL A 26 -5.80 9.72 6.12
N ALA A 27 -5.25 9.41 7.31
CA ALA A 27 -3.95 9.95 7.73
C ALA A 27 -2.85 9.56 6.74
N TRP A 28 -2.82 8.30 6.30
CA TRP A 28 -1.90 7.82 5.27
C TRP A 28 -2.07 8.59 3.94
N LEU A 29 -3.31 8.75 3.47
CA LEU A 29 -3.61 9.53 2.25
C LEU A 29 -3.13 10.98 2.34
N CYS A 30 -3.26 11.62 3.51
CA CYS A 30 -2.75 12.97 3.73
C CYS A 30 -1.22 13.02 3.59
N VAL A 31 -0.51 12.05 4.19
CA VAL A 31 0.95 11.97 4.11
C VAL A 31 1.41 11.73 2.66
N VAL A 32 0.78 10.79 1.95
CA VAL A 32 1.12 10.48 0.55
C VAL A 32 0.87 11.69 -0.35
N THR A 33 -0.31 12.28 -0.26
CA THR A 33 -0.69 13.44 -1.09
C THR A 33 0.21 14.64 -0.80
N GLY A 34 0.50 14.91 0.48
CA GLY A 34 1.42 15.98 0.88
C GLY A 34 2.84 15.75 0.36
N THR A 35 3.33 14.51 0.43
CA THR A 35 4.65 14.13 -0.09
C THR A 35 4.71 14.33 -1.60
N VAL A 36 3.71 13.88 -2.35
CA VAL A 36 3.62 14.08 -3.80
C VAL A 36 3.57 15.56 -4.15
N LEU A 37 2.70 16.32 -3.49
CA LEU A 37 2.54 17.74 -3.76
C LEU A 37 3.84 18.51 -3.51
N ALA A 38 4.53 18.23 -2.41
CA ALA A 38 5.83 18.84 -2.10
C ALA A 38 6.88 18.54 -3.18
N ARG A 39 6.88 17.29 -3.70
CA ARG A 39 7.83 16.87 -4.75
C ARG A 39 7.52 17.45 -6.14
N VAL A 40 6.24 17.67 -6.46
CA VAL A 40 5.83 18.21 -7.77
C VAL A 40 5.92 19.74 -7.81
N SER A 41 5.72 20.40 -6.68
CA SER A 41 5.67 21.88 -6.61
C SER A 41 7.01 22.53 -6.27
N ASP A 42 8.09 21.75 -6.04
CA ASP A 42 9.36 22.20 -5.45
C ASP A 42 9.17 23.04 -4.16
N ALA A 43 8.02 22.89 -3.50
CA ALA A 43 7.70 23.65 -2.30
C ALA A 43 8.58 23.17 -1.14
N SER A 44 9.34 24.09 -0.55
CA SER A 44 10.16 23.77 0.62
C SER A 44 9.28 23.59 1.85
N VAL A 45 9.06 22.33 2.24
CA VAL A 45 8.33 21.97 3.48
C VAL A 45 9.12 22.36 4.75
N THR A 46 10.39 22.74 4.60
CA THR A 46 11.30 23.13 5.69
C THR A 46 10.86 24.37 6.47
N ALA A 47 9.93 25.17 5.93
CA ALA A 47 9.40 26.35 6.61
C ALA A 47 8.28 26.02 7.61
N VAL A 48 7.69 24.82 7.56
CA VAL A 48 6.59 24.43 8.45
C VAL A 48 7.14 23.49 9.52
N PRO A 49 7.00 23.82 10.82
CA PRO A 49 7.42 22.92 11.88
C PRO A 49 6.68 21.58 11.81
N ALA A 50 7.40 20.48 12.05
CA ALA A 50 6.88 19.12 11.88
C ALA A 50 5.66 18.86 12.78
N GLU A 51 5.60 19.52 13.94
CA GLU A 51 4.48 19.44 14.89
C GLU A 51 3.18 19.96 14.25
N TRP A 52 3.25 21.06 13.50
CA TRP A 52 2.08 21.63 12.82
C TRP A 52 1.60 20.74 11.68
N LEU A 53 2.51 20.08 10.96
CA LEU A 53 2.14 19.09 9.95
C LEU A 53 1.42 17.91 10.59
N GLY A 54 1.94 17.37 11.69
CA GLY A 54 1.31 16.29 12.43
C GLY A 54 -0.09 16.67 12.93
N ILE A 55 -0.24 17.85 13.55
CA ILE A 55 -1.55 18.34 14.00
C ILE A 55 -2.53 18.51 12.83
N SER A 56 -2.06 19.04 11.70
CA SER A 56 -2.90 19.23 10.51
C SER A 56 -3.39 17.91 9.94
N VAL A 57 -2.50 16.92 9.82
CA VAL A 57 -2.86 15.56 9.36
C VAL A 57 -3.87 14.93 10.31
N LEU A 58 -3.66 15.02 11.63
CA LEU A 58 -4.59 14.48 12.62
C LEU A 58 -5.95 15.16 12.57
N ALA A 59 -5.98 16.49 12.43
CA ALA A 59 -7.22 17.26 12.32
C ALA A 59 -8.02 16.88 11.07
N VAL A 60 -7.35 16.82 9.91
CA VAL A 60 -7.99 16.40 8.65
C VAL A 60 -8.46 14.96 8.74
N ALA A 61 -7.62 14.05 9.23
CA ALA A 61 -7.98 12.65 9.41
C ALA A 61 -9.21 12.48 10.31
N PHE A 62 -9.28 13.24 11.41
CA PHE A 62 -10.44 13.21 12.30
C PHE A 62 -11.71 13.70 11.59
N VAL A 63 -11.68 14.90 11.00
CA VAL A 63 -12.85 15.50 10.33
C VAL A 63 -13.37 14.63 9.19
N VAL A 64 -12.47 14.16 8.33
CA VAL A 64 -12.84 13.32 7.19
C VAL A 64 -13.35 11.96 7.65
N THR A 65 -12.74 11.36 8.69
CA THR A 65 -13.24 10.09 9.24
C THR A 65 -14.63 10.24 9.84
N SER A 66 -14.88 11.29 10.63
CA SER A 66 -16.20 11.57 11.17
C SER A 66 -17.24 11.72 10.05
N TRP A 67 -16.91 12.50 9.02
CA TRP A 67 -17.79 12.66 7.87
C TRP A 67 -18.04 11.35 7.10
N LEU A 68 -17.01 10.51 6.92
CA LEU A 68 -17.13 9.20 6.28
C LEU A 68 -18.02 8.25 7.08
N VAL A 69 -17.85 8.23 8.41
CA VAL A 69 -18.65 7.40 9.33
C VAL A 69 -20.11 7.89 9.37
N ASP A 70 -20.35 9.20 9.29
CA ASP A 70 -21.68 9.83 9.23
C ASP A 70 -22.34 9.74 7.83
N GLY A 71 -22.15 8.62 7.14
CA GLY A 71 -22.77 8.33 5.85
C GLY A 71 -22.01 8.84 4.63
N GLY A 72 -20.79 9.37 4.79
CA GLY A 72 -19.93 9.72 3.66
C GLY A 72 -19.58 8.51 2.78
N PHE A 73 -19.38 7.32 3.37
CA PHE A 73 -19.18 6.07 2.61
C PHE A 73 -20.34 5.77 1.66
N ASP A 74 -21.59 5.86 2.13
CA ASP A 74 -22.78 5.60 1.31
C ASP A 74 -22.91 6.60 0.16
N ARG A 75 -22.59 7.88 0.41
CA ARG A 75 -22.59 8.93 -0.62
C ARG A 75 -21.54 8.70 -1.71
N LEU A 76 -20.43 8.07 -1.35
CA LEU A 76 -19.33 7.75 -2.28
C LEU A 76 -19.48 6.37 -2.94
N GLY A 77 -20.49 5.58 -2.54
CA GLY A 77 -20.63 4.19 -2.96
C GLY A 77 -19.45 3.30 -2.55
N ALA A 78 -18.77 3.66 -1.45
CA ALA A 78 -17.57 2.99 -0.97
C ALA A 78 -17.91 2.03 0.17
N ASP A 79 -17.29 0.85 0.20
CA ASP A 79 -17.51 -0.14 1.26
C ASP A 79 -16.94 0.35 2.59
N PRO A 80 -17.78 0.63 3.60
CA PRO A 80 -17.31 1.10 4.89
C PRO A 80 -16.39 0.13 5.65
N SER A 81 -16.44 -1.17 5.35
CA SER A 81 -15.65 -2.19 6.05
C SER A 81 -14.19 -2.24 5.58
N GLY A 82 -13.89 -1.64 4.42
CA GLY A 82 -12.59 -1.71 3.76
C GLY A 82 -11.45 -0.96 4.47
N GLY A 83 -11.72 -0.17 5.52
CA GLY A 83 -10.70 0.71 6.13
C GLY A 83 -9.45 -0.01 6.62
N LEU A 84 -9.59 -1.15 7.31
CA LEU A 84 -8.43 -1.92 7.79
C LEU A 84 -7.70 -2.60 6.62
N THR A 85 -8.46 -3.19 5.69
CA THR A 85 -7.92 -3.82 4.48
C THR A 85 -7.13 -2.81 3.64
N PHE A 86 -7.64 -1.59 3.51
CA PHE A 86 -6.96 -0.49 2.84
C PHE A 86 -5.60 -0.20 3.46
N VAL A 87 -5.50 -0.09 4.79
CA VAL A 87 -4.21 0.17 5.47
C VAL A 87 -3.21 -0.94 5.16
N TRP A 88 -3.63 -2.20 5.27
CA TRP A 88 -2.75 -3.33 4.94
C TRP A 88 -2.31 -3.33 3.48
N LEU A 89 -3.25 -3.09 2.56
CA LEU A 89 -2.97 -3.03 1.13
C LEU A 89 -2.05 -1.86 0.77
N ALA A 90 -2.35 -0.66 1.26
CA ALA A 90 -1.66 0.57 0.88
C ALA A 90 -0.27 0.70 1.49
N VAL A 91 -0.07 0.21 2.72
CA VAL A 91 1.21 0.35 3.45
C VAL A 91 2.14 -0.82 3.18
N PHE A 92 1.61 -2.04 3.10
CA PHE A 92 2.43 -3.25 3.04
C PHE A 92 2.25 -3.97 1.71
N PHE A 93 1.07 -4.52 1.46
CA PHE A 93 0.91 -5.56 0.44
C PHE A 93 1.13 -5.06 -0.98
N VAL A 94 0.45 -3.98 -1.40
CA VAL A 94 0.58 -3.46 -2.76
C VAL A 94 1.99 -2.90 -3.00
N PRO A 95 2.56 -2.03 -2.15
CA PRO A 95 3.93 -1.57 -2.35
C PRO A 95 4.95 -2.71 -2.46
N LEU A 96 4.85 -3.73 -1.61
CA LEU A 96 5.77 -4.88 -1.64
C LEU A 96 5.59 -5.71 -2.91
N ALA A 97 4.36 -5.96 -3.34
CA ALA A 97 4.07 -6.74 -4.54
C ALA A 97 4.58 -6.08 -5.84
N PHE A 98 4.66 -4.76 -5.87
CA PHE A 98 5.13 -3.98 -7.03
C PHE A 98 6.54 -3.38 -6.86
N LEU A 99 7.25 -3.73 -5.78
CA LEU A 99 8.60 -3.27 -5.52
C LEU A 99 9.59 -3.59 -6.66
N PRO A 100 9.56 -4.78 -7.30
CA PRO A 100 10.43 -5.06 -8.45
C PRO A 100 10.17 -4.12 -9.64
N THR A 101 8.90 -3.76 -9.88
CA THR A 101 8.54 -2.76 -10.90
C THR A 101 9.12 -1.39 -10.57
N ARG A 102 9.06 -0.97 -9.30
CA ARG A 102 9.68 0.29 -8.86
C ARG A 102 11.19 0.31 -9.07
N VAL A 103 11.89 -0.76 -8.72
CA VAL A 103 13.34 -0.92 -8.94
C VAL A 103 13.68 -0.83 -10.43
N THR A 104 12.88 -1.49 -11.27
CA THR A 104 13.07 -1.45 -12.73
C THR A 104 12.90 -0.04 -13.29
N LEU A 105 11.88 0.69 -12.84
CA LEU A 105 11.63 2.07 -13.27
C LEU A 105 12.74 3.02 -12.82
N ASP A 106 13.35 2.81 -11.66
CA ASP A 106 14.47 3.64 -11.17
C ASP A 106 15.67 3.58 -12.12
N ALA A 107 16.06 2.35 -12.46
CA ALA A 107 17.21 2.05 -13.30
C ALA A 107 17.05 2.58 -14.74
N VAL A 108 15.81 2.70 -15.23
CA VAL A 108 15.53 3.19 -16.59
C VAL A 108 15.41 4.71 -16.63
N ALA A 109 14.75 5.31 -15.65
CA ALA A 109 14.32 6.70 -15.73
C ALA A 109 15.20 7.69 -14.96
N ASN A 110 16.20 7.24 -14.18
CA ASN A 110 17.20 8.08 -13.50
C ASN A 110 16.61 9.29 -12.73
N SER A 111 15.39 9.16 -12.20
CA SER A 111 14.64 10.25 -11.55
C SER A 111 13.97 9.76 -10.25
N ALA A 112 14.82 9.36 -9.30
CA ALA A 112 14.40 8.69 -8.07
C ALA A 112 13.27 9.40 -7.30
N GLY A 113 13.37 10.72 -7.11
CA GLY A 113 12.47 11.44 -6.21
C GLY A 113 11.01 11.58 -6.66
N VAL A 114 10.77 11.80 -7.96
CA VAL A 114 9.39 11.97 -8.49
C VAL A 114 8.73 10.61 -8.71
N LEU A 115 9.51 9.61 -9.14
CA LEU A 115 9.03 8.24 -9.33
C LEU A 115 8.64 7.57 -8.02
N ASP A 116 9.38 7.81 -6.93
CA ASP A 116 8.99 7.32 -5.60
C ASP A 116 7.63 7.85 -5.17
N ALA A 117 7.42 9.17 -5.30
CA ALA A 117 6.16 9.79 -4.93
C ALA A 117 5.00 9.29 -5.81
N ALA A 118 5.21 9.20 -7.13
CA ALA A 118 4.22 8.68 -8.06
C ALA A 118 3.90 7.20 -7.79
N PHE A 119 4.90 6.38 -7.47
CA PHE A 119 4.73 4.98 -7.12
C PHE A 119 3.89 4.82 -5.85
N ILE A 120 4.23 5.53 -4.77
CA ILE A 120 3.48 5.48 -3.50
C ILE A 120 2.04 5.95 -3.71
N LEU A 121 1.82 7.00 -4.52
CA LEU A 121 0.48 7.46 -4.86
C LEU A 121 -0.30 6.40 -5.63
N ALA A 122 0.29 5.82 -6.68
CA ALA A 122 -0.36 4.82 -7.52
C ALA A 122 -0.73 3.58 -6.71
N THR A 123 0.18 3.06 -5.87
CA THR A 123 -0.10 1.89 -5.02
C THR A 123 -1.16 2.21 -3.96
N THR A 124 -1.17 3.43 -3.41
CA THR A 124 -2.19 3.87 -2.45
C THR A 124 -3.57 3.99 -3.11
N LEU A 125 -3.66 4.60 -4.30
CA LEU A 125 -4.93 4.69 -5.03
C LEU A 125 -5.44 3.32 -5.46
N PHE A 126 -4.54 2.44 -5.91
CA PHE A 126 -4.89 1.07 -6.28
C PHE A 126 -5.39 0.27 -5.06
N ALA A 127 -4.73 0.37 -3.92
CA ALA A 127 -5.20 -0.20 -2.66
C ALA A 127 -6.58 0.34 -2.25
N GLY A 128 -6.84 1.63 -2.48
CA GLY A 128 -8.14 2.25 -2.24
C GLY A 128 -9.24 1.65 -3.11
N TRP A 129 -8.96 1.47 -4.41
CA TRP A 129 -9.89 0.79 -5.32
C TRP A 129 -10.16 -0.66 -4.91
N LEU A 130 -9.11 -1.40 -4.54
CA LEU A 130 -9.22 -2.78 -4.06
C LEU A 130 -10.09 -2.88 -2.80
N ALA A 131 -9.84 -2.02 -1.82
CA ALA A 131 -10.47 -2.11 -0.50
C ALA A 131 -11.89 -1.52 -0.44
N PHE A 132 -12.17 -0.45 -1.19
CA PHE A 132 -13.42 0.31 -1.03
C PHE A 132 -14.40 0.15 -2.20
N TYR A 133 -13.94 -0.30 -3.38
CA TYR A 133 -14.75 -0.35 -4.60
C TYR A 133 -14.92 -1.76 -5.18
N GLY A 134 -14.72 -2.77 -4.33
CA GLY A 134 -14.88 -4.18 -4.67
C GLY A 134 -13.82 -4.71 -5.63
N GLY A 135 -12.63 -4.10 -5.65
CA GLY A 135 -11.57 -4.49 -6.58
C GLY A 135 -11.00 -5.87 -6.27
N LEU A 136 -10.97 -6.27 -5.00
CA LEU A 136 -10.58 -7.63 -4.58
C LEU A 136 -11.53 -8.68 -5.18
N GLU A 137 -12.84 -8.50 -5.02
CA GLU A 137 -13.85 -9.44 -5.54
C GLU A 137 -13.84 -9.50 -7.08
N ARG A 138 -13.64 -8.37 -7.76
CA ARG A 138 -13.57 -8.31 -9.22
C ARG A 138 -12.36 -9.02 -9.81
N LEU A 139 -11.27 -9.06 -9.06
CA LEU A 139 -10.04 -9.76 -9.44
C LEU A 139 -9.95 -11.15 -8.82
N SER A 140 -10.98 -11.60 -8.09
CA SER A 140 -10.97 -12.85 -7.32
C SER A 140 -9.78 -12.95 -6.35
N LEU A 141 -9.29 -11.83 -5.83
CA LEU A 141 -8.13 -11.77 -4.94
C LEU A 141 -8.55 -11.79 -3.48
N ALA A 142 -7.86 -12.59 -2.68
CA ALA A 142 -7.84 -12.50 -1.23
C ALA A 142 -6.64 -11.67 -0.75
N PRO A 143 -6.71 -11.01 0.42
CA PRO A 143 -5.56 -10.35 1.02
C PRO A 143 -4.34 -11.27 1.18
N ASP A 144 -4.57 -12.57 1.43
CA ASP A 144 -3.52 -13.57 1.58
C ASP A 144 -2.73 -13.83 0.29
N ASP A 145 -3.32 -13.60 -0.88
CA ASP A 145 -2.63 -13.78 -2.17
C ASP A 145 -1.48 -12.77 -2.31
N PHE A 146 -1.65 -11.56 -1.77
CA PHE A 146 -0.58 -10.57 -1.75
C PHE A 146 0.57 -10.97 -0.81
N LEU A 147 0.28 -11.64 0.31
CA LEU A 147 1.31 -12.17 1.19
C LEU A 147 2.11 -13.26 0.47
N GLN A 148 1.45 -14.15 -0.27
CA GLN A 148 2.11 -15.17 -1.06
C GLN A 148 3.01 -14.57 -2.15
N ILE A 149 2.52 -13.56 -2.88
CA ILE A 149 3.32 -12.81 -3.85
C ILE A 149 4.53 -12.17 -3.17
N ALA A 150 4.34 -11.52 -2.01
CA ALA A 150 5.45 -10.88 -1.29
C ALA A 150 6.50 -11.90 -0.82
N VAL A 151 6.08 -13.03 -0.24
CA VAL A 151 6.98 -14.13 0.15
C VAL A 151 7.74 -14.65 -1.07
N PHE A 152 7.07 -14.78 -2.22
CA PHE A 152 7.69 -15.24 -3.44
C PHE A 152 8.72 -14.24 -3.99
N VAL A 153 8.38 -12.96 -4.01
CA VAL A 153 9.29 -11.87 -4.39
C VAL A 153 10.53 -11.87 -3.50
N VAL A 154 10.36 -12.02 -2.19
CA VAL A 154 11.48 -12.13 -1.23
C VAL A 154 12.28 -13.40 -1.48
N ALA A 155 11.64 -14.55 -1.68
CA ALA A 155 12.29 -15.83 -1.90
C ALA A 155 13.13 -15.85 -3.18
N LEU A 156 12.67 -15.21 -4.25
CA LEU A 156 13.43 -15.08 -5.49
C LEU A 156 14.49 -13.97 -5.44
N GLY A 157 14.22 -12.88 -4.73
CA GLY A 157 15.15 -11.75 -4.60
C GLY A 157 16.29 -11.99 -3.60
N ALA A 158 16.07 -12.84 -2.59
CA ALA A 158 17.06 -13.08 -1.53
C ALA A 158 18.35 -13.76 -2.02
N PRO A 159 18.34 -14.83 -2.84
CA PRO A 159 19.57 -15.49 -3.27
C PRO A 159 20.52 -14.56 -4.06
N PRO A 160 20.07 -13.78 -5.07
CA PRO A 160 20.92 -12.80 -5.73
C PRO A 160 21.48 -11.74 -4.78
N ALA A 161 20.67 -11.25 -3.83
CA ALA A 161 21.12 -10.28 -2.83
C ALA A 161 22.19 -10.86 -1.89
N VAL A 162 22.01 -12.10 -1.44
CA VAL A 162 23.00 -12.83 -0.62
C VAL A 162 24.31 -13.03 -1.39
N VAL A 163 24.24 -13.39 -2.68
CA VAL A 163 25.44 -13.54 -3.52
C VAL A 163 26.13 -12.20 -3.73
N ALA A 164 25.40 -11.12 -4.00
CA ALA A 164 25.96 -9.78 -4.15
C ALA A 164 26.72 -9.34 -2.88
N VAL A 165 26.14 -9.58 -1.70
CA VAL A 165 26.72 -9.16 -0.41
C VAL A 165 27.86 -10.06 0.04
N LEU A 166 27.70 -11.38 -0.01
CA LEU A 166 28.67 -12.32 0.55
C LEU A 166 29.82 -12.63 -0.41
N ALA A 167 29.59 -12.58 -1.73
CA ALA A 167 30.59 -12.87 -2.74
C ALA A 167 31.16 -11.60 -3.39
N ASP A 168 30.79 -10.41 -2.88
CA ASP A 168 31.17 -9.09 -3.42
C ASP A 168 30.95 -8.99 -4.94
N ALA A 169 29.90 -9.66 -5.39
CA ALA A 169 29.56 -9.80 -6.80
C ALA A 169 28.83 -8.54 -7.29
N SER A 170 29.55 -7.41 -7.29
CA SER A 170 29.06 -6.08 -7.68
C SER A 170 28.47 -6.02 -9.09
N TRP A 171 28.77 -7.00 -9.95
CA TRP A 171 28.14 -7.12 -11.26
C TRP A 171 26.63 -7.40 -11.19
N LEU A 172 26.14 -8.02 -10.11
CA LEU A 172 24.71 -8.29 -9.87
C LEU A 172 23.92 -7.03 -9.52
N THR A 173 24.61 -6.00 -9.05
CA THR A 173 24.01 -4.70 -8.70
C THR A 173 24.14 -3.68 -9.83
N ILE A 174 24.70 -4.07 -10.98
CA ILE A 174 24.73 -3.21 -12.17
C ILE A 174 23.30 -3.11 -12.72
N ASP A 175 22.84 -1.88 -12.95
CA ASP A 175 21.45 -1.53 -13.32
C ASP A 175 20.75 -2.50 -14.28
N PRO A 176 21.30 -2.86 -15.46
CA PRO A 176 20.68 -3.83 -16.37
C PRO A 176 20.49 -5.25 -15.78
N VAL A 177 21.38 -5.71 -14.91
CA VAL A 177 21.27 -7.03 -14.27
C VAL A 177 20.22 -7.00 -13.15
N ALA A 178 20.19 -5.93 -12.37
CA ALA A 178 19.15 -5.72 -11.35
C ALA A 178 17.75 -5.60 -11.98
N VAL A 179 17.63 -4.90 -13.11
CA VAL A 179 16.39 -4.83 -13.91
C VAL A 179 15.97 -6.22 -14.42
N ALA A 180 16.89 -6.98 -15.01
CA ALA A 180 16.59 -8.31 -15.51
C ALA A 180 16.10 -9.24 -14.40
N LEU A 181 16.74 -9.21 -13.23
CA LEU A 181 16.31 -9.96 -12.05
C LEU A 181 14.92 -9.51 -11.59
N ALA A 182 14.67 -8.22 -11.47
CA ALA A 182 13.38 -7.68 -11.06
C ALA A 182 12.25 -8.11 -12.02
N LEU A 183 12.49 -8.10 -13.34
CA LEU A 183 11.55 -8.58 -14.35
C LEU A 183 11.29 -10.08 -14.24
N VAL A 184 12.33 -10.89 -13.98
CA VAL A 184 12.17 -12.34 -13.77
C VAL A 184 11.36 -12.62 -12.51
N VAL A 185 11.63 -11.90 -11.41
CA VAL A 185 10.87 -12.03 -10.17
C VAL A 185 9.42 -11.65 -10.38
N GLN A 186 9.15 -10.51 -11.03
CA GLN A 186 7.79 -10.06 -11.30
C GLN A 186 7.05 -11.00 -12.25
N GLY A 187 7.71 -11.44 -13.33
CA GLY A 187 7.15 -12.39 -14.29
C GLY A 187 6.84 -13.75 -13.67
N GLY A 188 7.73 -14.25 -12.79
CA GLY A 188 7.50 -15.47 -12.02
C GLY A 188 6.33 -15.34 -11.06
N ALA A 189 6.21 -14.21 -10.36
CA ALA A 189 5.08 -13.93 -9.47
C ALA A 189 3.76 -13.87 -10.25
N CYS A 190 3.72 -13.19 -11.39
CA CYS A 190 2.55 -13.14 -12.27
C CYS A 190 2.17 -14.52 -12.80
N TRP A 191 3.15 -15.33 -13.22
CA TRP A 191 2.90 -16.69 -13.72
C TRP A 191 2.31 -17.62 -12.67
N LEU A 192 2.80 -17.56 -11.43
CA LEU A 192 2.26 -18.36 -10.32
C LEU A 192 0.86 -17.92 -9.92
N GLY A 193 0.58 -16.61 -9.89
CA GLY A 193 -0.77 -16.10 -9.69
C GLY A 193 -1.75 -16.68 -10.72
N VAL A 194 -1.38 -16.68 -12.00
CA VAL A 194 -2.21 -17.28 -13.07
C VAL A 194 -2.41 -18.79 -12.88
N ARG A 195 -1.42 -19.52 -12.35
CA ARG A 195 -1.53 -20.97 -12.18
C ARG A 195 -2.34 -21.42 -10.97
N MET A 196 -2.48 -20.59 -9.93
CA MET A 196 -3.34 -20.92 -8.79
C MET A 196 -4.83 -20.71 -9.10
N ASP A 197 -5.16 -19.91 -10.12
CA ASP A 197 -6.53 -19.67 -10.61
C ASP A 197 -6.99 -20.64 -11.72
N VAL A 198 -6.10 -21.48 -12.26
CA VAL A 198 -6.48 -22.49 -13.25
C VAL A 198 -6.76 -23.82 -12.53
N PRO A 199 -8.02 -24.28 -12.47
CA PRO A 199 -8.38 -25.55 -11.86
C PRO A 199 -7.77 -26.77 -12.56
#